data_AF-A0A1F0VVB8-F1
#
_entry.id   AF-A0A1F0VVB8-F1
#
_cell.length_a   1.000
_cell.length_b   1.000
_cell.length_c   1.000
_cell.angle_alpha   90.00
_cell.angle_beta   90.00
_cell.angle_gamma   90.00
#
_symmetry.space_group_name_H-M   'P 1'
#
loop_
_entity.id
_entity.type
_entity.pdbx_description
1 polymer ?
#
loop_
_entity_poly.entity_id
_entity_poly.type
_entity_poly.pdbx_seq_one_letter_code
_entity_poly.pdbx_strand_id
1 'polypeptide(L)'
;MSENISFNSAELGAPVETLGYEQARAELEQVVRQLESGASDLETSIALWERGEALAARCEAWLQGAQERLNAARGAQAGQELAAN
;
A
#
# COMPACT_ATOMS: atom_id res chain seq x y z
N MET A 1 -19.58 23.52 -5.80
CA MET A 1 -18.51 23.64 -4.79
C MET A 1 -18.49 22.32 -4.06
N SER A 2 -17.70 21.37 -4.55
CA SER A 2 -17.56 20.05 -3.94
C SER A 2 -16.79 20.26 -2.64
N GLU A 3 -17.49 20.33 -1.52
CA GLU A 3 -16.84 20.27 -0.22
C GLU A 3 -16.12 18.92 -0.16
N ASN A 4 -14.78 18.96 -0.19
CA ASN A 4 -13.93 17.81 0.07
C ASN A 4 -14.29 17.34 1.47
N ILE A 5 -15.12 16.31 1.55
CA ILE A 5 -15.38 15.61 2.80
C ILE A 5 -14.11 14.81 3.09
N SER A 6 -13.10 15.50 3.62
CA SER A 6 -11.84 14.91 4.05
C SER A 6 -12.08 14.30 5.43
N PHE A 7 -12.47 13.03 5.47
CA PHE A 7 -12.56 12.30 6.72
C PHE A 7 -11.14 12.04 7.24
N ASN A 8 -10.94 12.10 8.56
CA ASN A 8 -9.64 12.19 9.26
C ASN A 8 -8.74 10.93 9.17
N SER A 9 -8.65 10.28 8.00
CA SER A 9 -7.85 9.08 7.73
C SER A 9 -6.35 9.27 7.98
N ALA A 10 -5.85 10.52 7.98
CA ALA A 10 -4.49 10.88 8.37
C ALA A 10 -4.20 10.70 9.88
N GLU A 11 -5.24 10.69 10.74
CA GLU A 11 -5.09 10.49 12.18
C GLU A 11 -5.12 9.00 12.59
N LEU A 12 -5.46 8.10 11.66
CA LEU A 12 -5.57 6.66 11.91
C LEU A 12 -4.21 5.94 11.98
N GLY A 13 -3.11 6.62 11.67
CA GLY A 13 -1.77 6.03 11.71
C GLY A 13 -0.69 6.96 11.15
N ALA A 14 0.54 6.49 11.10
CA ALA A 14 1.64 7.25 10.48
C ALA A 14 1.38 7.49 8.97
N PRO A 15 1.95 8.52 8.34
CA PRO A 15 1.77 8.73 6.90
C PRO A 15 2.19 7.49 6.10
N VAL A 16 1.31 6.97 5.22
CA VAL A 16 1.53 5.70 4.49
C VAL A 16 2.81 5.69 3.66
N GLU A 17 3.23 6.87 3.20
CA GLU A 17 4.46 7.09 2.42
C GLU A 17 5.72 6.72 3.20
N THR A 18 5.67 6.83 4.53
CA THR A 18 6.79 6.53 5.44
C THR A 18 6.87 5.05 5.83
N LEU A 19 5.82 4.26 5.53
CA LEU A 19 5.73 2.88 5.96
C LEU A 19 6.56 1.94 5.06
N GLY A 20 7.24 0.97 5.68
CA GLY A 20 7.77 -0.21 5.00
C GLY A 20 6.65 -1.21 4.64
N TYR A 21 6.93 -2.15 3.74
CA TYR A 21 5.94 -3.14 3.26
C TYR A 21 5.24 -3.90 4.40
N GLU A 22 6.00 -4.52 5.31
CA GLU A 22 5.39 -5.31 6.41
C GLU A 22 4.58 -4.46 7.38
N GLN A 23 4.98 -3.20 7.59
CA GLN A 23 4.23 -2.27 8.43
C GLN A 23 2.91 -1.88 7.76
N ALA A 24 2.95 -1.51 6.48
CA ALA A 24 1.76 -1.17 5.71
C ALA A 24 0.80 -2.37 5.62
N ARG A 25 1.32 -3.58 5.43
CA ARG A 25 0.55 -4.83 5.41
C ARG A 25 -0.12 -5.12 6.76
N ALA A 26 0.61 -5.02 7.86
CA ALA A 26 0.07 -5.27 9.20
C ALA A 26 -1.03 -4.27 9.56
N GLU A 27 -0.87 -3.00 9.19
CA GLU A 27 -1.88 -1.98 9.40
C GLU A 27 -3.11 -2.20 8.51
N LEU A 28 -2.92 -2.59 7.24
CA LEU A 28 -4.01 -2.92 6.33
C LEU A 28 -4.87 -4.06 6.88
N GLU A 29 -4.23 -5.12 7.41
CA GLU A 29 -4.95 -6.22 8.05
C GLU A 29 -5.76 -5.75 9.28
N GLN A 30 -5.26 -4.77 10.05
CA GLN A 30 -6.01 -4.19 11.17
C GLN A 30 -7.24 -3.42 10.68
N VAL A 31 -7.08 -2.60 9.65
CA VAL A 31 -8.17 -1.83 9.03
C VAL A 31 -9.25 -2.77 8.49
N VAL A 32 -8.87 -3.83 7.77
CA VAL A 32 -9.82 -4.83 7.25
C VAL A 32 -10.58 -5.50 8.40
N ARG A 33 -9.88 -5.95 9.45
CA ARG A 33 -10.54 -6.55 10.62
C ARG A 33 -11.55 -5.60 11.28
N GLN A 34 -11.22 -4.31 11.36
CA GLN A 34 -12.10 -3.31 11.94
C GLN A 34 -13.35 -3.11 11.08
N LEU A 35 -13.21 -3.06 9.75
CA LEU A 35 -14.32 -2.98 8.80
C LEU A 35 -15.22 -4.24 8.87
N GLU A 36 -14.62 -5.42 8.89
CA GLU A 36 -15.33 -6.71 8.96
C GLU A 36 -16.12 -6.89 10.27
N SER A 37 -15.67 -6.24 11.36
CA SER A 37 -16.38 -6.28 12.64
C SER A 37 -17.76 -5.61 12.59
N GLY A 38 -17.98 -4.69 11.64
CA GLY A 38 -19.24 -3.93 11.49
C GLY A 38 -19.61 -3.06 12.70
N ALA A 39 -18.70 -2.88 13.67
CA ALA A 39 -18.96 -2.18 14.92
C ALA A 39 -18.75 -0.65 14.84
N SER A 40 -18.50 -0.12 13.65
CA SER A 40 -18.16 1.28 13.43
C SER A 40 -19.34 2.03 12.80
N ASP A 41 -19.49 3.32 13.13
CA ASP A 41 -20.43 4.20 12.44
C ASP A 41 -19.97 4.48 10.99
N LEU A 42 -20.84 5.14 10.21
CA LEU A 42 -20.60 5.40 8.79
C LEU A 42 -19.35 6.24 8.53
N GLU A 43 -19.12 7.29 9.33
CA GLU A 43 -17.98 8.19 9.16
C GLU A 43 -16.67 7.44 9.42
N THR A 44 -16.62 6.69 10.52
CA THR A 44 -15.49 5.82 10.83
C THR A 44 -15.26 4.76 9.75
N SER A 45 -16.34 4.17 9.21
CA SER A 45 -16.23 3.15 8.15
C SER A 45 -15.65 3.71 6.84
N ILE A 46 -16.01 4.95 6.48
CA ILE A 46 -15.43 5.63 5.32
C ILE A 46 -13.96 5.94 5.55
N ALA A 47 -13.60 6.48 6.73
CA ALA A 47 -12.21 6.80 7.06
C ALA A 47 -11.31 5.54 7.06
N LEU A 48 -11.82 4.43 7.59
CA LEU A 48 -11.14 3.13 7.55
C LEU A 48 -10.96 2.64 6.11
N TRP A 49 -11.98 2.76 5.27
CA TRP A 49 -11.88 2.38 3.85
C TRP A 49 -10.81 3.20 3.11
N GLU A 50 -10.82 4.53 3.25
CA GLU A 50 -9.82 5.42 2.61
C GLU A 50 -8.39 5.09 3.08
N ARG A 51 -8.22 4.83 4.38
CA ARG A 51 -6.94 4.39 4.94
C ARG A 51 -6.51 3.05 4.36
N GLY A 52 -7.45 2.10 4.23
CA GLY A 52 -7.21 0.80 3.62
C GLY A 52 -6.72 0.91 2.17
N GLU A 53 -7.38 1.74 1.36
CA GLU A 53 -6.97 2.00 -0.03
C GLU A 53 -5.56 2.59 -0.11
N ALA A 54 -5.25 3.57 0.75
CA ALA A 54 -3.92 4.18 0.80
C ALA A 54 -2.82 3.17 1.19
N LEU A 55 -3.11 2.29 2.14
CA LEU A 55 -2.19 1.22 2.56
C LEU A 55 -2.01 0.16 1.47
N ALA A 56 -3.09 -0.22 0.77
CA ALA A 56 -3.04 -1.16 -0.34
C ALA A 56 -2.17 -0.61 -1.49
N ALA A 57 -2.37 0.66 -1.88
CA ALA A 57 -1.54 1.33 -2.89
C ALA A 57 -0.06 1.38 -2.49
N ARG A 58 0.24 1.60 -1.20
CA ARG A 58 1.62 1.56 -0.69
C ARG A 58 2.23 0.16 -0.82
N CYS A 59 1.48 -0.89 -0.47
CA CYS A 59 1.92 -2.27 -0.63
C CYS A 59 2.19 -2.61 -2.10
N GLU A 60 1.31 -2.21 -3.01
CA GLU A 60 1.49 -2.39 -4.45
C GLU A 60 2.75 -1.71 -4.97
N ALA A 61 3.00 -0.45 -4.59
CA ALA A 61 4.20 0.28 -4.98
C ALA A 61 5.49 -0.44 -4.55
N TRP A 62 5.52 -1.04 -3.35
CA TRP A 62 6.64 -1.86 -2.89
C TRP A 62 6.83 -3.12 -3.75
N LEU A 63 5.76 -3.83 -4.07
CA LEU A 63 5.81 -5.05 -4.88
C LEU A 63 6.23 -4.74 -6.31
N GLN A 64 5.72 -3.66 -6.91
CA GLN A 64 6.13 -3.21 -8.23
C GLN A 64 7.62 -2.88 -8.26
N GLY A 65 8.12 -2.09 -7.31
CA GLY A 65 9.54 -1.76 -7.22
C GLY A 65 10.43 -3.00 -7.03
N ALA A 66 9.97 -3.99 -6.26
CA ALA A 66 10.68 -5.27 -6.14
C ALA A 66 10.71 -6.04 -7.47
N GLN A 67 9.58 -6.10 -8.18
CA GLN A 67 9.47 -6.77 -9.47
C GLN A 67 10.36 -6.14 -10.55
N GLU A 68 10.41 -4.80 -10.61
CA GLU A 68 11.26 -4.05 -11.53
C GLU A 68 12.74 -4.36 -11.29
N ARG A 69 13.18 -4.39 -10.03
CA ARG A 69 14.55 -4.77 -9.66
C ARG A 69 14.91 -6.19 -10.08
N LEU A 70 13.98 -7.13 -9.90
CA LEU A 70 14.17 -8.53 -10.34
C LEU A 70 14.25 -8.66 -11.86
N ASN A 71 13.46 -7.87 -12.59
CA ASN A 71 13.49 -7.85 -14.05
C ASN A 71 14.79 -7.25 -14.57
N ALA A 72 15.25 -6.15 -13.98
CA ALA A 72 16.54 -5.53 -14.33
C ALA A 72 17.72 -6.48 -14.10
N ALA A 73 17.74 -7.19 -12.96
CA ALA A 73 18.77 -8.19 -12.66
C ALA A 73 18.79 -9.33 -13.69
N ARG A 74 17.61 -9.86 -14.07
CA ARG A 74 17.50 -10.90 -15.11
C ARG A 74 17.97 -10.42 -16.49
N GLY A 75 17.58 -9.20 -16.88
CA GLY A 75 18.01 -8.61 -18.15
C GLY A 75 19.54 -8.41 -18.23
N ALA A 76 20.15 -7.97 -17.12
CA ALA A 76 21.60 -7.81 -17.04
C ALA A 76 22.35 -9.15 -17.20
N GLN A 77 21.83 -10.22 -16.59
CA GLN A 77 22.41 -11.57 -16.73
C GLN A 77 22.33 -12.09 -18.17
N ALA A 78 21.18 -11.91 -18.83
CA ALA A 78 21.01 -12.30 -20.23
C ALA A 78 21.97 -11.56 -21.17
N GLY A 79 22.19 -10.26 -20.95
CA GLY A 79 23.14 -9.47 -21.74
C GLY A 79 24.60 -9.90 -21.55
N GLN A 80 24.98 -10.37 -20.36
CA GLN A 80 26.32 -10.92 -20.10
C GLN A 80 26.57 -12.25 -20.83
N GLU A 81 25.58 -13.14 -20.89
CA GLU A 81 25.69 -14.43 -21.58
C GLU A 81 25.88 -14.24 -23.10
N LEU A 82 25.14 -13.30 -23.72
CA LEU A 82 25.32 -12.99 -25.14
C LEU A 82 26.67 -12.35 -25.48
N ALA A 83 27.31 -11.64 -24.54
CA ALA A 83 28.62 -11.03 -24.75
C ALA A 83 29.79 -12.02 -24.58
N ALA A 84 29.54 -13.19 -24.02
CA ALA A 84 30.55 -14.20 -23.71
C ALA A 84 30.69 -15.31 -24.77
N ASN A 85 29.91 -15.26 -25.86
CA ASN A 85 29.86 -16.25 -26.94
C ASN A 85 30.16 -15.59 -28.30
#